data_AF-A0A950KX25-F1
#
_entry.id   AF-A0A950KX25-F1
#
_cell.length_a   1.000
_cell.length_b   1.000
_cell.length_c   1.000
_cell.angle_alpha   90.00
_cell.angle_beta   90.00
_cell.angle_gamma   90.00
#
_symmetry.space_group_name_H-M   'P 1'
#
loop_
_entity.id
_entity.type
_entity.pdbx_description
1 polymer ?
#
loop_
_entity_poly.entity_id
_entity_poly.type
_entity_poly.pdbx_seq_one_letter_code
_entity_poly.pdbx_strand_id
1 'polypeptide(L)'
;MTPQSLTVEENRVVEILLEDWRDLLRCTAIHQAMERLGIPFSHASRLRIAEFLIGDALANGLMRWAPATYVLTNDEKRIARRAMRLWREDNRIPQPSEHEWRKAARDTRHIEEAFEALCWLGFMREEGGRYKIAETAESFLRGLGFYFHEVVLPARGERFNTNCAPDFFIMTHRPLWERMLERASRDVSSAPVEGMSQKMLDAVRGVNTSGARKLQDSAFYGGERAILNDACGWSDGPITVVMDRGQLTEITPDTTWYLLGGG
;
A
#
# COMPACT_ATOMS: atom_id res chain seq x y z
N MET A 1 21.08 -16.04 0.17
CA MET A 1 20.44 -17.16 -0.56
C MET A 1 20.31 -16.73 -2.01
N THR A 2 20.65 -17.58 -2.97
CA THR A 2 20.41 -17.29 -4.40
C THR A 2 18.89 -17.29 -4.61
N PRO A 3 18.29 -16.27 -5.25
CA PRO A 3 16.85 -16.26 -5.47
C PRO A 3 16.42 -17.53 -6.20
N GLN A 4 15.44 -18.25 -5.65
CA GLN A 4 14.79 -19.32 -6.42
C GLN A 4 14.24 -18.73 -7.72
N SER A 5 14.39 -19.44 -8.83
CA SER A 5 13.79 -19.02 -10.09
C SER A 5 12.27 -19.00 -9.95
N LEU A 6 11.66 -17.85 -10.23
CA LEU A 6 10.21 -17.70 -10.28
C LEU A 6 9.60 -18.59 -11.37
N THR A 7 8.40 -19.10 -11.12
CA THR A 7 7.56 -19.77 -12.13
C THR A 7 7.11 -18.80 -13.22
N VAL A 8 6.56 -19.32 -14.32
CA VAL A 8 6.03 -18.49 -15.42
C VAL A 8 4.92 -17.55 -14.93
N GLU A 9 4.01 -18.04 -14.07
CA GLU A 9 2.93 -17.24 -13.50
C GLU A 9 3.45 -16.14 -12.58
N GLU A 10 4.42 -16.46 -11.71
CA GLU A 10 5.06 -15.48 -10.82
C GLU A 10 5.84 -14.41 -11.61
N ASN A 11 6.49 -14.78 -12.72
CA ASN A 11 7.14 -13.80 -13.61
C ASN A 11 6.12 -12.82 -14.23
N ARG A 12 4.93 -13.30 -14.65
CA ARG A 12 3.87 -12.43 -15.16
C ARG A 12 3.35 -11.47 -14.08
N VAL A 13 3.28 -11.91 -12.83
CA VAL A 13 2.94 -11.03 -11.70
C VAL A 13 4.00 -9.93 -11.54
N VAL A 14 5.28 -10.28 -11.59
CA VAL A 14 6.39 -9.32 -11.53
C VAL A 14 6.32 -8.31 -12.68
N GLU A 15 6.06 -8.74 -13.91
CA GLU A 15 5.93 -7.85 -15.08
C GLU A 15 4.86 -6.77 -14.86
N ILE A 16 3.67 -7.16 -14.39
CA ILE A 16 2.58 -6.23 -14.06
C ILE A 16 2.98 -5.26 -12.96
N LEU A 17 3.65 -5.75 -11.91
CA LEU A 17 4.08 -4.89 -10.80
C LEU A 17 5.10 -3.85 -11.28
N LEU A 18 6.08 -4.25 -12.09
CA LEU A 18 7.07 -3.33 -12.65
C LEU A 18 6.46 -2.32 -13.62
N GLU A 19 5.43 -2.71 -14.38
CA GLU A 19 4.65 -1.78 -15.21
C GLU A 19 3.89 -0.78 -14.34
N ASP A 20 3.10 -1.25 -13.37
CA ASP A 20 2.31 -0.41 -12.48
C ASP A 20 3.19 0.55 -11.67
N TRP A 21 4.34 0.11 -11.15
CA TRP A 21 5.20 0.95 -10.30
C TRP A 21 5.96 2.05 -11.06
N ARG A 22 5.95 2.01 -12.40
CA ARG A 22 6.41 3.14 -13.22
C ARG A 22 5.44 4.31 -13.19
N ASP A 23 4.13 4.04 -13.02
CA ASP A 23 3.13 5.09 -12.81
C ASP A 23 3.38 5.79 -11.47
N LEU A 24 3.34 7.13 -11.46
CA LEU A 24 3.64 7.88 -10.25
C LEU A 24 2.59 7.66 -9.15
N LEU A 25 1.34 7.39 -9.51
CA LEU A 25 0.23 7.35 -8.58
C LEU A 25 -0.19 5.93 -8.21
N ARG A 26 0.54 4.91 -8.68
CA ARG A 26 0.23 3.51 -8.40
C ARG A 26 1.28 2.87 -7.49
N CYS A 27 0.78 2.05 -6.57
CA CYS A 27 1.49 1.30 -5.55
C CYS A 27 0.87 -0.11 -5.42
N THR A 28 0.72 -0.80 -6.55
CA THR A 28 0.06 -2.11 -6.62
C THR A 28 0.77 -3.14 -5.74
N ALA A 29 0.02 -3.84 -4.91
CA ALA A 29 0.53 -4.94 -4.08
C ALA A 29 0.53 -6.27 -4.85
N ILE A 30 1.37 -7.22 -4.44
CA ILE A 30 1.53 -8.52 -5.13
C ILE A 30 0.18 -9.24 -5.29
N HIS A 31 -0.63 -9.28 -4.23
CA HIS A 31 -1.94 -9.94 -4.27
C HIS A 31 -2.91 -9.31 -5.29
N GLN A 32 -2.84 -7.99 -5.50
CA GLN A 32 -3.67 -7.28 -6.48
C GLN A 32 -3.23 -7.60 -7.91
N ALA A 33 -1.92 -7.75 -8.14
CA ALA A 33 -1.40 -8.17 -9.43
C ALA A 33 -1.74 -9.65 -9.74
N MET A 34 -1.72 -10.53 -8.73
CA MET A 34 -2.19 -11.91 -8.85
C MET A 34 -3.69 -11.95 -9.22
N GLU A 35 -4.52 -11.18 -8.51
CA GLU A 35 -5.96 -11.06 -8.78
C GLU A 35 -6.22 -10.57 -10.21
N ARG A 36 -5.49 -9.54 -10.67
CA ARG A 36 -5.61 -9.02 -12.05
C ARG A 36 -5.32 -10.06 -13.12
N LEU A 37 -4.42 -11.00 -12.84
CA LEU A 37 -4.09 -12.11 -13.75
C LEU A 37 -5.03 -13.31 -13.63
N GLY A 38 -5.99 -13.28 -12.69
CA GLY A 38 -6.82 -14.44 -12.36
C GLY A 38 -6.03 -15.58 -11.71
N ILE A 39 -4.85 -15.30 -11.16
CA ILE A 39 -4.02 -16.28 -10.44
C ILE A 39 -4.56 -16.40 -9.01
N PRO A 40 -4.96 -17.60 -8.54
CA PRO A 40 -5.40 -17.79 -7.17
C PRO A 40 -4.34 -17.34 -6.17
N PHE A 41 -4.77 -16.64 -5.11
CA PHE A 41 -3.85 -16.19 -4.06
C PHE A 41 -3.13 -17.39 -3.41
N SER A 42 -1.82 -17.27 -3.27
CA SER A 42 -0.96 -18.26 -2.64
C SER A 42 0.07 -17.53 -1.77
N HIS A 43 0.00 -17.76 -0.45
CA HIS A 43 0.94 -17.15 0.50
C HIS A 43 2.39 -17.45 0.13
N ALA A 44 2.71 -18.72 -0.16
CA ALA A 44 4.06 -19.14 -0.54
C ALA A 44 4.54 -18.47 -1.84
N SER A 45 3.69 -18.38 -2.86
CA SER A 45 4.06 -17.74 -4.14
C SER A 45 4.28 -16.24 -3.97
N ARG A 46 3.43 -15.59 -3.17
CA ARG A 46 3.61 -14.18 -2.79
C ARG A 46 4.96 -13.93 -2.12
N LEU A 47 5.37 -14.77 -1.15
CA LEU A 47 6.65 -14.60 -0.47
C LEU A 47 7.85 -14.81 -1.40
N ARG A 48 7.78 -15.77 -2.34
CA ARG A 48 8.84 -15.93 -3.37
C ARG A 48 8.94 -14.72 -4.29
N ILE A 49 7.81 -14.20 -4.75
CA ILE A 49 7.77 -12.96 -5.55
C ILE A 49 8.35 -11.80 -4.74
N ALA A 50 7.99 -11.67 -3.46
CA ALA A 50 8.51 -10.64 -2.58
C ALA A 50 10.03 -10.74 -2.42
N GLU A 51 10.57 -11.93 -2.15
CA GLU A 51 12.01 -12.18 -2.04
C GLU A 51 12.73 -11.80 -3.33
N PHE A 52 12.19 -12.17 -4.49
CA PHE A 52 12.73 -11.78 -5.79
C PHE A 52 12.76 -10.25 -5.97
N LEU A 53 11.65 -9.56 -5.72
CA LEU A 53 11.53 -8.11 -5.91
C LEU A 53 12.42 -7.32 -4.94
N ILE A 54 12.61 -7.80 -3.71
CA ILE A 54 13.52 -7.21 -2.73
C ILE A 54 14.98 -7.49 -3.09
N GLY A 55 15.29 -8.56 -3.81
CA GLY A 55 16.63 -8.84 -4.32
C GLY A 55 16.96 -8.12 -5.63
N ASP A 56 15.96 -7.73 -6.42
CA ASP A 56 16.13 -7.15 -7.74
C ASP A 56 16.37 -5.63 -7.70
N ALA A 57 17.40 -5.15 -8.39
CA ALA A 57 17.80 -3.75 -8.36
C ALA A 57 16.78 -2.82 -9.04
N LEU A 58 16.13 -3.28 -10.12
CA LEU A 58 15.13 -2.49 -10.83
C LEU A 58 13.85 -2.35 -10.00
N ALA A 59 13.33 -3.46 -9.47
CA ALA A 59 12.19 -3.49 -8.58
C ALA A 59 12.42 -2.61 -7.35
N ASN A 60 13.57 -2.77 -6.68
CA ASN A 60 13.99 -1.90 -5.59
C ASN A 60 14.10 -0.45 -6.01
N GLY A 61 14.50 -0.16 -7.25
CA GLY A 61 14.53 1.19 -7.85
C GLY A 61 13.14 1.78 -8.10
N LEU A 62 12.10 0.97 -8.21
CA LEU A 62 10.71 1.41 -8.42
C LEU A 62 9.90 1.48 -7.11
N MET A 63 10.13 0.61 -6.13
CA MET A 63 9.43 0.62 -4.84
C MET A 63 9.72 1.88 -4.01
N ARG A 64 8.74 2.77 -3.82
CA ARG A 64 8.94 4.06 -3.11
C ARG A 64 8.83 3.97 -1.59
N TRP A 65 8.19 2.91 -1.14
CA TRP A 65 7.85 2.65 0.26
C TRP A 65 8.55 1.38 0.74
N ALA A 66 8.47 1.13 2.04
CA ALA A 66 8.96 -0.12 2.61
C ALA A 66 8.30 -1.33 1.94
N PRO A 67 8.99 -2.47 1.78
CA PRO A 67 8.46 -3.68 1.15
C PRO A 67 7.10 -4.12 1.69
N ALA A 68 6.83 -3.92 2.98
CA ALA A 68 5.54 -4.18 3.61
C ALA A 68 4.34 -3.60 2.84
N THR A 69 4.51 -2.44 2.20
CA THR A 69 3.47 -1.76 1.40
C THR A 69 3.03 -2.59 0.19
N TYR A 70 3.97 -3.32 -0.41
CA TYR A 70 3.80 -4.08 -1.65
C TYR A 70 3.51 -5.57 -1.38
N VAL A 71 4.04 -6.09 -0.27
CA VAL A 71 3.95 -7.51 0.10
C VAL A 71 2.65 -7.80 0.86
N LEU A 72 2.29 -6.95 1.82
CA LEU A 72 1.12 -7.21 2.66
C LEU A 72 -0.19 -6.97 1.90
N THR A 73 -1.19 -7.80 2.18
CA THR A 73 -2.57 -7.50 1.81
C THR A 73 -3.12 -6.35 2.64
N ASN A 74 -4.20 -5.73 2.18
CA ASN A 74 -4.85 -4.67 2.92
C ASN A 74 -5.39 -5.17 4.28
N ASP A 75 -5.82 -6.43 4.34
CA ASP A 75 -6.25 -7.05 5.59
C ASP A 75 -5.09 -7.28 6.56
N GLU A 76 -3.95 -7.76 6.08
CA GLU A 76 -2.75 -7.94 6.91
C GLU A 76 -2.22 -6.61 7.46
N LYS A 77 -2.27 -5.55 6.66
CA LYS A 77 -1.93 -4.18 7.12
C LYS A 77 -2.86 -3.73 8.26
N ARG A 78 -4.17 -4.03 8.18
CA ARG A 78 -5.12 -3.77 9.29
C ARG A 78 -4.78 -4.60 10.54
N ILE A 79 -4.37 -5.86 10.38
CA ILE A 79 -3.90 -6.70 11.50
C ILE A 79 -2.67 -6.07 12.15
N ALA A 80 -1.68 -5.64 11.36
CA ALA A 80 -0.48 -5.00 11.87
C ALA A 80 -0.78 -3.72 12.66
N ARG A 81 -1.65 -2.84 12.12
CA ARG A 81 -2.12 -1.63 12.83
C ARG A 81 -2.79 -1.96 14.15
N ARG A 82 -3.69 -2.95 14.16
CA ARG A 82 -4.39 -3.39 15.37
C ARG A 82 -3.42 -4.00 16.40
N ALA A 83 -2.47 -4.83 15.96
CA ALA A 83 -1.46 -5.43 16.82
C ALA A 83 -0.59 -4.34 17.48
N MET A 84 -0.14 -3.34 16.71
CA MET A 84 0.63 -2.22 17.23
C MET A 84 -0.15 -1.42 18.29
N ARG A 85 -1.44 -1.16 18.04
CA ARG A 85 -2.30 -0.45 18.99
C ARG A 85 -2.43 -1.21 20.31
N LEU A 86 -2.77 -2.50 20.24
CA LEU A 86 -2.89 -3.36 21.43
C LEU A 86 -1.58 -3.47 22.20
N TRP A 87 -0.45 -3.55 21.49
CA TRP A 87 0.86 -3.55 22.11
C TRP A 87 1.19 -2.22 22.80
N ARG A 88 0.81 -1.07 22.23
CA ARG A 88 1.00 0.24 22.88
C ARG A 88 0.12 0.43 24.11
N GLU A 89 -1.07 -0.17 24.12
CA GLU A 89 -2.02 -0.09 25.23
C GLU A 89 -1.60 -1.02 26.38
N ASP A 90 -1.33 -2.30 26.10
CA ASP A 90 -1.21 -3.34 27.12
C ASP A 90 0.14 -4.11 27.09
N ASN A 91 1.08 -3.71 26.22
CA ASN A 91 2.33 -4.43 25.96
C ASN A 91 2.11 -5.92 25.58
N ARG A 92 0.94 -6.22 25.00
CA ARG A 92 0.52 -7.57 24.61
C ARG A 92 -0.13 -7.54 23.22
N ILE A 93 0.15 -8.56 22.42
CA ILE A 93 -0.62 -8.86 21.21
C ILE A 93 -1.35 -10.22 21.38
N PRO A 94 -2.65 -10.31 21.02
CA PRO A 94 -3.34 -11.59 20.95
C PRO A 94 -2.68 -12.51 19.93
N GLN A 95 -2.56 -13.79 20.24
CA GLN A 95 -2.01 -14.81 19.34
C GLN A 95 -3.00 -15.18 18.23
N PRO A 96 -2.57 -15.76 17.10
CA PRO A 96 -3.44 -16.02 15.94
C PRO A 96 -4.71 -16.82 16.25
N SER A 97 -4.64 -17.77 17.18
CA SER A 97 -5.75 -18.60 17.60
C SER A 97 -6.73 -17.91 18.57
N GLU A 98 -6.34 -16.75 19.13
CA GLU A 98 -7.16 -16.02 20.09
C GLU A 98 -8.36 -15.33 19.41
N HIS A 99 -9.48 -15.30 20.13
CA HIS A 99 -10.76 -14.81 19.61
C HIS A 99 -10.79 -13.30 19.31
N GLU A 100 -9.85 -12.50 19.82
CA GLU A 100 -9.79 -11.06 19.52
C GLU A 100 -9.68 -10.77 18.01
N TRP A 101 -9.08 -11.67 17.22
CA TRP A 101 -8.97 -11.54 15.77
C TRP A 101 -10.26 -11.90 15.02
N ARG A 102 -11.15 -12.69 15.64
CA ARG A 102 -12.38 -13.20 15.03
C ARG A 102 -13.49 -12.17 14.90
N LYS A 103 -13.37 -11.01 15.58
CA LYS A 103 -14.32 -9.90 15.43
C LYS A 103 -14.34 -9.27 14.02
N ALA A 104 -13.36 -9.59 13.17
CA ALA A 104 -13.26 -9.09 11.80
C ALA A 104 -13.78 -10.08 10.71
N ALA A 105 -14.47 -11.17 11.08
CA ALA A 105 -14.95 -12.21 10.15
C ALA A 105 -13.85 -12.84 9.26
N ARG A 106 -12.63 -12.93 9.80
CA ARG A 106 -11.46 -13.50 9.09
C ARG A 106 -11.27 -14.96 9.49
N ASP A 107 -11.04 -15.81 8.50
CA ASP A 107 -10.65 -17.21 8.70
C ASP A 107 -9.37 -17.31 9.56
N THR A 108 -9.27 -18.32 10.43
CA THR A 108 -8.13 -18.51 11.33
C THR A 108 -6.84 -18.70 10.54
N ARG A 109 -6.89 -19.46 9.44
CA ARG A 109 -5.75 -19.65 8.54
C ARG A 109 -5.22 -18.34 7.96
N HIS A 110 -6.12 -17.41 7.63
CA HIS A 110 -5.73 -16.10 7.11
C HIS A 110 -5.01 -15.24 8.15
N ILE A 111 -5.34 -15.40 9.43
CA ILE A 111 -4.66 -14.70 10.53
C ILE A 111 -3.27 -15.29 10.76
N GLU A 112 -3.14 -16.62 10.72
CA GLU A 112 -1.82 -17.29 10.83
C GLU A 112 -0.89 -16.86 9.69
N GLU A 113 -1.36 -16.92 8.44
CA GLU A 113 -0.62 -16.44 7.28
C GLU A 113 -0.26 -14.94 7.39
N ALA A 114 -1.12 -14.12 7.98
CA ALA A 114 -0.82 -12.71 8.24
C ALA A 114 0.34 -12.54 9.23
N PHE A 115 0.35 -13.31 10.31
CA PHE A 115 1.41 -13.28 11.32
C PHE A 115 2.72 -13.81 10.76
N GLU A 116 2.69 -14.86 9.95
CA GLU A 116 3.86 -15.37 9.23
C GLU A 116 4.47 -14.29 8.32
N ALA A 117 3.65 -13.60 7.52
CA ALA A 117 4.11 -12.51 6.66
C ALA A 117 4.72 -11.35 7.46
N LEU A 118 4.12 -10.99 8.60
CA LEU A 118 4.60 -9.93 9.47
C LEU A 118 5.91 -10.31 10.19
N CYS A 119 6.09 -11.58 10.53
CA CYS A 119 7.36 -12.12 11.00
C CYS A 119 8.43 -12.10 9.91
N TRP A 120 8.09 -12.55 8.70
CA TRP A 120 9.01 -12.56 7.56
C TRP A 120 9.52 -11.17 7.22
N LEU A 121 8.66 -10.15 7.31
CA LEU A 121 9.06 -8.75 7.13
C LEU A 121 9.87 -8.18 8.30
N GLY A 122 9.89 -8.82 9.47
CA GLY A 122 10.57 -8.32 10.67
C GLY A 122 9.77 -7.28 11.47
N PHE A 123 8.44 -7.22 11.27
CA PHE A 123 7.53 -6.43 12.12
C PHE A 123 7.21 -7.17 13.43
N MET A 124 7.08 -8.49 13.34
CA MET A 124 6.89 -9.38 14.48
C MET A 124 8.08 -10.34 14.61
N ARG A 125 8.17 -10.99 15.77
CA ARG A 125 9.05 -12.14 15.99
C ARG A 125 8.31 -13.21 16.76
N GLU A 126 8.62 -14.46 16.47
CA GLU A 126 8.15 -15.60 17.23
C GLU A 126 9.19 -15.98 18.29
N GLU A 127 8.79 -16.02 19.55
CA GLU A 127 9.62 -16.42 20.68
C GLU A 127 8.86 -17.40 21.57
N GLY A 128 9.36 -18.62 21.71
CA GLY A 128 8.74 -19.64 22.56
C GLY A 128 7.30 -19.99 22.15
N GLY A 129 7.03 -20.04 20.84
CA GLY A 129 5.69 -20.32 20.30
C GLY A 129 4.69 -19.18 20.44
N ARG A 130 5.17 -17.95 20.72
CA ARG A 130 4.33 -16.76 20.83
C ARG A 130 4.89 -15.63 19.99
N TYR A 131 4.01 -14.92 19.31
CA TYR A 131 4.33 -13.73 18.55
C TYR A 131 4.42 -12.50 19.46
N LYS A 132 5.40 -11.65 19.17
CA LYS A 132 5.63 -10.35 19.78
C LYS A 132 5.94 -9.31 18.72
N ILE A 133 5.69 -8.03 19.02
CA ILE A 133 6.18 -6.92 18.20
C ILE A 133 7.71 -6.90 18.27
N ALA A 134 8.37 -6.80 17.12
CA ALA A 134 9.83 -6.71 17.06
C ALA A 134 10.32 -5.34 17.53
N GLU A 135 11.53 -5.27 18.09
CA GLU A 135 12.16 -3.99 18.48
C GLU A 135 12.32 -3.02 17.29
N THR A 136 12.47 -3.56 16.09
CA THR A 136 12.56 -2.80 14.84
C THR A 136 11.21 -2.36 14.27
N ALA A 137 10.10 -2.73 14.90
CA ALA A 137 8.75 -2.50 14.37
C ALA A 137 8.42 -1.01 14.16
N GLU A 138 9.01 -0.11 14.95
CA GLU A 138 8.81 1.34 14.79
C GLU A 138 9.27 1.85 13.42
N SER A 139 10.23 1.19 12.78
CA SER A 139 10.68 1.57 11.44
C SER A 139 9.57 1.46 10.38
N PHE A 140 8.62 0.54 10.57
CA PHE A 140 7.45 0.41 9.69
C PHE A 140 6.44 1.53 9.89
N LEU A 141 6.42 2.14 11.09
CA LEU A 141 5.54 3.24 11.46
C LEU A 141 6.08 4.59 10.98
N ARG A 142 7.39 4.68 10.74
CA ARG A 142 8.04 5.85 10.12
C ARG A 142 7.78 5.93 8.61
N GLY A 143 6.73 5.32 8.09
CA GLY A 143 6.38 5.35 6.67
C GLY A 143 5.01 4.75 6.42
N LEU A 144 4.67 4.53 5.14
CA LEU A 144 3.34 4.04 4.75
C LEU A 144 3.16 2.52 4.85
N GLY A 145 3.99 1.85 5.66
CA GLY A 145 4.09 0.39 5.69
C GLY A 145 2.78 -0.34 5.95
N PHE A 146 1.88 0.27 6.74
CA PHE A 146 0.56 -0.30 7.06
C PHE A 146 -0.63 0.53 6.58
N TYR A 147 -0.37 1.56 5.79
CA TYR A 147 -1.43 2.28 5.10
C TYR A 147 -1.73 1.60 3.76
N PHE A 148 -2.98 1.69 3.35
CA PHE A 148 -3.43 1.23 2.04
C PHE A 148 -4.54 2.15 1.58
N HIS A 149 -4.38 2.69 0.39
CA HIS A 149 -5.36 3.52 -0.27
C HIS A 149 -5.79 2.76 -1.50
N GLU A 150 -6.69 1.79 -1.32
CA GLU A 150 -7.06 0.87 -2.39
C GLU A 150 -8.01 1.55 -3.36
N VAL A 151 -7.61 1.64 -4.62
CA VAL A 151 -8.43 2.07 -5.72
C VAL A 151 -9.04 0.84 -6.39
N VAL A 152 -10.35 0.87 -6.60
CA VAL A 152 -11.12 -0.10 -7.38
C VAL A 152 -11.68 0.62 -8.60
N LEU A 153 -11.46 0.05 -9.79
CA LEU A 153 -12.03 0.47 -11.06
C LEU A 153 -13.01 -0.61 -11.54
N PRO A 154 -14.31 -0.52 -11.18
CA PRO A 154 -15.26 -1.62 -11.41
C PRO A 154 -15.43 -1.99 -12.88
N ALA A 155 -15.43 -1.00 -13.78
CA ALA A 155 -15.57 -1.23 -15.23
C ALA A 155 -14.40 -2.04 -15.82
N ARG A 156 -13.25 -2.03 -15.14
CA ARG A 156 -12.03 -2.74 -15.56
C ARG A 156 -11.81 -4.05 -14.78
N GLY A 157 -12.58 -4.30 -13.73
CA GLY A 157 -12.30 -5.38 -12.78
C GLY A 157 -10.93 -5.25 -12.12
N GLU A 158 -10.46 -4.01 -11.93
CA GLU A 158 -9.07 -3.72 -11.54
C GLU A 158 -9.00 -3.13 -10.13
N ARG A 159 -7.97 -3.56 -9.38
CA ARG A 159 -7.64 -3.06 -8.04
C ARG A 159 -6.16 -2.77 -7.95
N PHE A 160 -5.81 -1.70 -7.24
CA PHE A 160 -4.43 -1.34 -6.92
C PHE A 160 -4.42 -0.42 -5.69
N ASN A 161 -3.29 -0.24 -5.01
CA ASN A 161 -3.18 0.82 -4.02
C ASN A 161 -2.54 2.06 -4.64
N THR A 162 -2.86 3.24 -4.11
CA THR A 162 -2.12 4.47 -4.39
C THR A 162 -1.21 4.83 -3.21
N ASN A 163 -0.26 5.75 -3.42
CA ASN A 163 0.71 6.08 -2.37
C ASN A 163 0.07 6.84 -1.23
N CYS A 164 -0.89 7.72 -1.49
CA CYS A 164 -1.56 8.48 -0.45
C CYS A 164 -3.00 8.77 -0.87
N ALA A 165 -3.91 9.02 0.09
CA ALA A 165 -5.29 9.36 -0.24
C ALA A 165 -5.44 10.53 -1.25
N PRO A 166 -4.63 11.61 -1.21
CA PRO A 166 -4.64 12.65 -2.26
C PRO A 166 -4.40 12.15 -3.68
N ASP A 167 -3.55 11.15 -3.89
CA ASP A 167 -3.24 10.63 -5.22
C ASP A 167 -4.50 10.08 -5.90
N PHE A 168 -5.43 9.49 -5.13
CA PHE A 168 -6.75 9.06 -5.65
C PHE A 168 -7.54 10.24 -6.25
N PHE A 169 -7.55 11.39 -5.57
CA PHE A 169 -8.22 12.57 -6.10
C PHE A 169 -7.47 13.17 -7.29
N ILE A 170 -6.14 13.11 -7.30
CA ILE A 170 -5.33 13.55 -8.45
C ILE A 170 -5.71 12.74 -9.69
N MET A 171 -5.76 11.41 -9.58
CA MET A 171 -6.07 10.53 -10.71
C MET A 171 -7.54 10.55 -11.13
N THR A 172 -8.47 11.07 -10.32
CA THR A 172 -9.91 11.05 -10.62
C THR A 172 -10.53 12.42 -10.88
N HIS A 173 -9.95 13.52 -10.38
CA HIS A 173 -10.55 14.85 -10.47
C HIS A 173 -9.71 15.79 -11.33
N ARG A 174 -10.21 16.11 -12.54
CA ARG A 174 -9.47 16.86 -13.57
C ARG A 174 -8.90 18.21 -13.09
N PRO A 175 -9.65 19.07 -12.39
CA PRO A 175 -9.10 20.32 -11.88
C PRO A 175 -7.91 20.12 -10.93
N LEU A 176 -7.88 19.01 -10.16
CA LEU A 176 -6.75 18.72 -9.27
C LEU A 176 -5.56 18.19 -10.06
N TRP A 177 -5.80 17.31 -11.03
CA TRP A 177 -4.78 16.83 -11.97
C TRP A 177 -4.03 17.98 -12.67
N GLU A 178 -4.78 18.92 -13.27
CA GLU A 178 -4.24 20.08 -13.97
C GLU A 178 -3.41 20.97 -13.04
N ARG A 179 -3.90 21.25 -11.83
CA ARG A 179 -3.15 22.00 -10.81
C ARG A 179 -1.85 21.31 -10.41
N MET A 180 -1.85 19.98 -10.31
CA MET A 180 -0.64 19.22 -9.96
C MET A 180 0.38 19.21 -11.10
N LEU A 181 -0.07 19.13 -12.35
CA LEU A 181 0.79 19.27 -13.53
C LEU A 181 1.44 20.66 -13.61
N GLU A 182 0.66 21.72 -13.39
CA GLU A 182 1.17 23.09 -13.33
C GLU A 182 2.19 23.27 -12.21
N ARG A 183 1.92 22.73 -11.02
CA ARG A 183 2.86 22.77 -9.90
C ARG A 183 4.13 21.97 -10.17
N ALA A 184 4.02 20.77 -10.73
CA ALA A 184 5.19 19.95 -11.05
C ALA A 184 6.09 20.59 -12.12
N SER A 185 5.51 21.45 -12.97
CA SER A 185 6.22 22.22 -13.99
C SER A 185 6.83 23.52 -13.45
N ARG A 186 6.46 23.94 -12.24
CA ARG A 186 7.04 25.10 -11.54
C ARG A 186 8.01 24.56 -10.49
N ASP A 187 9.28 24.90 -10.65
CA ASP A 187 10.38 24.49 -9.76
C ASP A 187 10.13 25.01 -8.33
N VAL A 188 9.48 24.22 -7.49
CA VAL A 188 9.20 24.60 -6.10
C VAL A 188 9.79 23.55 -5.16
N SER A 189 10.96 23.90 -4.63
CA SER A 189 11.56 23.28 -3.45
C SER A 189 10.53 23.22 -2.32
N SER A 190 10.19 22.02 -1.86
CA SER A 190 9.42 21.83 -0.63
C SER A 190 10.22 21.00 0.36
N ALA A 191 10.13 21.41 1.63
CA ALA A 191 10.84 20.82 2.75
C ALA A 191 10.44 19.34 2.96
N PRO A 192 11.34 18.51 3.52
CA PRO A 192 11.08 17.08 3.72
C PRO A 192 9.90 16.86 4.68
N VAL A 193 8.98 15.99 4.29
CA VAL A 193 7.91 15.47 5.15
C VAL A 193 8.47 14.32 5.97
N GLU A 194 8.26 14.35 7.28
CA GLU A 194 8.73 13.35 8.23
C GLU A 194 8.10 11.98 7.93
N GLY A 195 8.91 10.91 7.94
CA GLY A 195 8.46 9.54 7.60
C GLY A 195 8.57 9.13 6.13
N MET A 196 9.22 9.94 5.29
CA MET A 196 9.57 9.52 3.92
C MET A 196 10.89 8.75 3.91
N SER A 197 10.95 7.65 3.16
CA SER A 197 12.22 6.96 2.89
C SER A 197 13.20 7.92 2.20
N GLN A 198 14.52 7.76 2.39
CA GLN A 198 15.52 8.59 1.70
C GLN A 198 15.30 8.58 0.18
N LYS A 199 14.84 7.44 -0.36
CA LYS A 199 14.47 7.27 -1.75
C LYS A 199 13.26 8.12 -2.18
N MET A 200 12.27 8.29 -1.31
CA MET A 200 11.14 9.19 -1.56
C MET A 200 11.57 10.66 -1.44
N LEU A 201 12.45 10.99 -0.49
CA LEU A 201 13.07 12.32 -0.42
C LEU A 201 13.88 12.62 -1.68
N ASP A 202 14.61 11.65 -2.22
CA ASP A 202 15.37 11.80 -3.47
C ASP A 202 14.44 11.85 -4.70
N ALA A 203 13.31 11.12 -4.67
CA ALA A 203 12.29 11.21 -5.70
C ALA A 203 11.58 12.56 -5.70
N VAL A 204 11.40 13.20 -4.53
CA VAL A 204 10.84 14.55 -4.34
C VAL A 204 11.88 15.65 -4.62
N ARG A 205 13.15 15.42 -4.28
CA ARG A 205 14.29 16.35 -4.52
C ARG A 205 14.82 16.28 -5.96
N GLY A 206 14.67 15.15 -6.65
CA GLY A 206 14.97 14.96 -8.06
C GLY A 206 13.90 15.50 -9.02
N VAL A 207 12.88 16.19 -8.50
CA VAL A 207 11.79 16.82 -9.24
C VAL A 207 12.17 18.23 -9.66
N ASN A 208 13.22 18.38 -10.47
CA ASN A 208 13.42 19.63 -11.22
C ASN A 208 13.34 19.42 -12.73
N THR A 209 12.69 18.32 -13.19
CA THR A 209 12.27 18.09 -14.60
C THR A 209 11.62 16.71 -14.79
N SER A 210 12.02 15.70 -14.01
CA SER A 210 11.57 14.31 -14.21
C SER A 210 10.17 14.01 -13.65
N GLY A 211 9.74 14.67 -12.57
CA GLY A 211 8.45 14.41 -11.92
C GLY A 211 7.23 14.93 -12.69
N ALA A 212 7.34 16.08 -13.37
CA ALA A 212 6.28 16.60 -14.23
C ALA A 212 5.99 15.63 -15.39
N ARG A 213 7.03 15.11 -16.04
CA ARG A 213 6.90 14.12 -17.11
C ARG A 213 6.29 12.81 -16.59
N LYS A 214 6.76 12.30 -15.46
CA LYS A 214 6.18 11.09 -14.83
C LYS A 214 4.71 11.27 -14.43
N LEU A 215 4.32 12.44 -13.93
CA LEU A 215 2.93 12.73 -13.64
C LEU A 215 2.10 12.83 -14.93
N GLN A 216 2.62 13.46 -16.00
CA GLN A 216 1.96 13.47 -17.31
C GLN A 216 1.74 12.05 -17.88
N ASP A 217 2.70 11.16 -17.65
CA ASP A 217 2.65 9.76 -18.08
C ASP A 217 1.78 8.87 -17.17
N SER A 218 1.33 9.39 -16.01
CA SER A 218 0.48 8.64 -15.08
C SER A 218 -0.96 8.56 -15.59
N ALA A 219 -1.65 7.48 -15.25
CA ALA A 219 -3.02 7.27 -15.71
C ALA A 219 -4.02 8.22 -15.02
N PHE A 220 -4.94 8.78 -15.83
CA PHE A 220 -6.05 9.60 -15.36
C PHE A 220 -7.38 8.87 -15.59
N TYR A 221 -8.14 8.67 -14.51
CA TYR A 221 -9.40 7.91 -14.45
C TYR A 221 -10.63 8.80 -14.23
N GLY A 222 -10.53 10.12 -14.43
CA GLY A 222 -11.69 11.00 -14.21
C GLY A 222 -12.84 10.84 -15.20
N GLY A 223 -12.72 9.95 -16.20
CA GLY A 223 -13.80 9.59 -17.12
C GLY A 223 -14.63 8.38 -16.67
N GLU A 224 -14.24 7.68 -15.60
CA GLU A 224 -14.90 6.45 -15.15
C GLU A 224 -15.31 6.51 -13.68
N ARG A 225 -15.99 5.47 -13.21
CA ARG A 225 -16.30 5.27 -11.80
C ARG A 225 -15.09 4.66 -11.11
N ALA A 226 -14.61 5.31 -10.05
CA ALA A 226 -13.49 4.87 -9.24
C ALA A 226 -13.87 4.92 -7.76
N ILE A 227 -13.47 3.91 -7.01
CA ILE A 227 -13.78 3.76 -5.58
C ILE A 227 -12.46 3.71 -4.83
N LEU A 228 -12.32 4.53 -3.79
CA LEU A 228 -11.24 4.43 -2.82
C LEU A 228 -11.76 3.68 -1.58
N ASN A 229 -11.14 2.56 -1.25
CA ASN A 229 -11.31 1.85 0.01
C ASN A 229 -10.08 2.09 0.90
N ASP A 230 -10.33 2.53 2.14
CA ASP A 230 -9.31 2.91 3.09
C ASP A 230 -9.76 2.55 4.53
N ALA A 231 -8.96 2.91 5.52
CA ALA A 231 -9.28 2.85 6.93
C ALA A 231 -8.76 4.07 7.68
N CYS A 232 -9.63 4.70 8.47
CA CYS A 232 -9.30 5.86 9.29
C CYS A 232 -8.02 5.64 10.09
N GLY A 233 -7.02 6.53 9.94
CA GLY A 233 -5.74 6.45 10.66
C GLY A 233 -5.88 6.34 12.18
N TRP A 234 -6.94 6.95 12.74
CA TRP A 234 -7.19 6.94 14.17
C TRP A 234 -8.00 5.74 14.66
N SER A 235 -9.12 5.41 14.03
CA SER A 235 -10.06 4.39 14.55
C SER A 235 -9.99 3.02 13.86
N ASP A 236 -9.22 2.90 12.77
CA ASP A 236 -9.23 1.76 11.85
C ASP A 236 -10.58 1.47 11.17
N GLY A 237 -11.58 2.34 11.38
CA GLY A 237 -12.90 2.24 10.77
C GLY A 237 -12.80 2.35 9.24
N PRO A 238 -13.58 1.55 8.48
CA PRO A 238 -13.53 1.58 7.02
C PRO A 238 -13.94 2.96 6.49
N ILE A 239 -13.24 3.40 5.44
CA ILE A 239 -13.59 4.59 4.67
C ILE A 239 -13.78 4.16 3.22
N THR A 240 -14.86 4.63 2.60
CA THR A 240 -15.11 4.46 1.18
C THR A 240 -15.43 5.82 0.56
N VAL A 241 -14.77 6.14 -0.55
CA VAL A 241 -15.04 7.35 -1.34
C VAL A 241 -15.31 6.93 -2.78
N VAL A 242 -16.38 7.46 -3.38
CA VAL A 242 -16.76 7.13 -4.75
C VAL A 242 -16.70 8.39 -5.62
N MET A 243 -15.85 8.32 -6.63
CA MET A 243 -15.79 9.28 -7.73
C MET A 243 -16.47 8.67 -8.95
N ASP A 244 -17.43 9.38 -9.55
CA ASP A 244 -18.05 8.98 -10.82
C ASP A 244 -17.87 10.10 -11.84
N ARG A 245 -17.13 9.81 -12.92
CA ARG A 245 -16.78 10.79 -13.96
C ARG A 245 -16.20 12.09 -13.39
N GLY A 246 -15.32 11.92 -12.39
CA GLY A 246 -14.60 13.00 -11.72
C GLY A 246 -15.44 13.85 -10.76
N GLN A 247 -16.67 13.44 -10.46
CA GLN A 247 -17.50 14.02 -9.42
C GLN A 247 -17.55 13.11 -8.19
N LEU A 248 -17.47 13.71 -7.01
CA LEU A 248 -17.69 12.99 -5.77
C LEU A 248 -19.18 12.66 -5.63
N THR A 249 -19.51 11.38 -5.50
CA THR A 249 -20.90 10.90 -5.44
C THR A 249 -21.27 10.25 -4.12
N GLU A 250 -20.31 9.67 -3.40
CA GLU A 250 -20.55 9.00 -2.12
C GLU A 250 -19.28 9.08 -1.25
N ILE A 251 -19.49 9.26 0.06
CA ILE A 251 -18.46 9.10 1.09
C ILE A 251 -19.10 8.36 2.26
N THR A 252 -18.45 7.30 2.73
CA THR A 252 -18.87 6.53 3.90
C THR A 252 -17.67 6.34 4.84
N PRO A 253 -17.75 6.74 6.12
CA PRO A 253 -18.84 7.53 6.72
C PRO A 253 -18.87 8.96 6.15
N ASP A 254 -20.04 9.59 6.12
CA ASP A 254 -20.24 10.98 5.66
C ASP A 254 -19.49 12.01 6.52
N THR A 255 -19.09 11.62 7.74
CA THR A 255 -18.22 12.38 8.64
C THR A 255 -16.72 12.23 8.33
N THR A 256 -16.32 11.69 7.17
CA THR A 256 -14.91 11.53 6.82
C THR A 256 -14.27 12.89 6.51
N TRP A 257 -13.15 13.18 7.17
CA TRP A 257 -12.33 14.36 6.92
C TRP A 257 -10.92 13.95 6.51
N TYR A 258 -10.32 14.73 5.61
CA TYR A 258 -8.93 14.58 5.23
C TYR A 258 -8.09 15.67 5.91
N LEU A 259 -7.08 15.25 6.69
CA LEU A 259 -6.13 16.15 7.33
C LEU A 259 -4.86 16.21 6.48
N LEU A 260 -4.60 17.37 5.87
CA LEU A 260 -3.34 17.64 5.17
C LEU A 260 -2.19 17.70 6.18
N GLY A 261 -1.22 16.78 6.08
CA GLY A 261 0.02 16.80 6.87
C GLY A 261 0.14 15.78 8.00
N GLY A 262 -0.78 14.82 8.13
CA GLY A 262 -0.67 13.72 9.10
C GLY A 262 -0.23 12.41 8.43
N GLY A 263 0.94 11.91 8.81
CA GLY A 263 1.33 10.50 8.65
C GLY A 263 0.80 9.64 9.78
#